data_AF-A0A2S5B940-F1
#
_entry.id   AF-A0A2S5B940-F1
#
_cell.length_a   1.000
_cell.length_b   1.000
_cell.length_c   1.000
_cell.angle_alpha   90.00
_cell.angle_beta   90.00
_cell.angle_gamma   90.00
#
_symmetry.space_group_name_H-M   'P 1'
#
loop_
_entity.id
_entity.type
_entity.pdbx_description
1 polymer ?
#
loop_
_entity_poly.entity_id
_entity_poly.type
_entity_poly.pdbx_seq_one_letter_code
_entity_poly.pdbx_strand_id
1 'polypeptide(L)' 'MHQGPRQVHEGRIAYVYTAQKEVGGSKVRIIWGKVTRPHGKSGMVRAQFRRNLPPKAFGQSVRISKR' A
#
# COMPACT_ATOMS: atom_id res chain seq x y z
N MET A 1 8.96 -25.16 -17.86
CA MET A 1 8.65 -23.72 -18.03
C MET A 1 9.16 -22.95 -16.81
N HIS A 2 10.42 -22.51 -16.88
CA HIS A 2 11.09 -21.81 -15.79
C HIS A 2 10.71 -20.32 -15.87
N GLN A 3 9.79 -19.84 -15.03
CA GLN A 3 9.57 -18.40 -14.92
C GLN A 3 10.67 -17.84 -14.01
N GLY A 4 11.55 -17.01 -14.57
CA GLY A 4 12.56 -16.27 -13.81
C GLY A 4 11.96 -15.40 -12.70
N PRO A 5 12.79 -14.73 -11.87
CA PRO A 5 12.30 -13.97 -10.73
C PRO A 5 11.24 -12.95 -11.16
N ARG A 6 9.99 -13.18 -10.76
CA ARG A 6 8.86 -12.31 -11.10
C ARG A 6 9.12 -10.95 -10.46
N GLN A 7 9.24 -9.90 -11.29
CA GLN A 7 9.55 -8.54 -10.85
C GLN A 7 8.61 -8.11 -9.73
N VAL A 8 9.14 -7.99 -8.52
CA VAL A 8 8.46 -7.32 -7.43
C VAL A 8 8.68 -5.84 -7.64
N HIS A 9 7.60 -5.07 -7.79
CA HIS A 9 7.74 -3.61 -7.77
C HIS A 9 8.25 -3.18 -6.40
N GLU A 10 9.46 -2.63 -6.32
CA GLU A 10 10.00 -2.00 -5.11
C GLU A 10 9.35 -0.63 -4.88
N GLY A 11 8.04 -0.64 -4.66
CA GLY A 11 7.21 0.56 -4.54
C GLY A 11 6.89 0.92 -3.09
N ARG A 12 6.87 2.23 -2.80
CA ARG A 12 6.22 2.75 -1.59
C ARG A 12 4.72 2.83 -1.84
N ILE A 13 3.94 2.47 -0.82
CA ILE A 13 2.48 2.47 -0.85
C ILE A 13 1.98 3.53 0.11
N ALA A 14 0.99 4.31 -0.31
CA ALA A 14 0.29 5.29 0.52
C ALA A 14 -1.20 4.97 0.55
N TYR A 15 -1.72 4.66 1.74
CA TYR A 15 -3.17 4.72 2.01
C TYR A 15 -3.51 6.11 2.54
N VAL A 16 -4.22 6.91 1.75
CA VAL A 16 -4.59 8.28 2.07
C VAL A 16 -6.05 8.30 2.54
N TYR A 17 -6.31 8.95 3.66
CA TYR A 17 -7.66 9.10 4.21
C TYR A 17 -7.83 10.47 4.88
N THR A 18 -9.07 10.90 5.07
CA THR A 18 -9.41 12.13 5.77
C THR A 18 -9.95 11.83 7.17
N ALA A 19 -9.69 12.72 8.12
CA ALA A 19 -10.23 12.67 9.47
C ALA A 19 -10.84 14.03 9.85
N GLN A 20 -11.78 14.02 10.82
CA GLN A 20 -12.47 15.25 11.25
C GLN A 20 -11.50 16.25 11.91
N LYS A 21 -10.66 15.76 12.82
CA LYS A 21 -9.67 16.57 13.53
C LYS A 21 -8.46 16.86 12.64
N GLU A 22 -8.17 18.15 12.52
CA GLU A 22 -6.95 18.66 11.90
C GLU A 22 -5.72 18.32 12.74
N VAL A 23 -4.65 17.88 12.07
CA VAL A 23 -3.35 17.60 12.68
C VAL A 23 -2.29 18.18 11.75
N GLY A 24 -1.47 19.11 12.27
CA GLY A 24 -0.40 19.75 11.50
C GLY A 24 -0.91 20.52 10.28
N GLY A 25 -2.02 21.25 10.40
CA GLY A 25 -2.58 22.05 9.31
C GLY A 25 -3.38 21.26 8.26
N SER A 26 -3.58 19.95 8.46
CA SER A 26 -4.35 19.13 7.50
C SER A 26 -5.27 18.11 8.16
N LYS A 27 -6.42 17.88 7.52
CA LYS A 27 -7.33 16.77 7.81
C LYS A 27 -6.92 15.48 7.08
N VAL A 28 -5.98 15.57 6.15
CA VAL A 28 -5.49 14.43 5.36
C VAL A 28 -4.42 13.69 6.16
N ARG A 29 -4.54 12.37 6.19
CA ARG A 29 -3.62 11.47 6.88
C ARG A 29 -3.21 10.35 5.94
N ILE A 30 -2.01 9.84 6.15
CA ILE A 30 -1.41 8.82 5.29
C ILE A 30 -0.86 7.68 6.15
N ILE A 31 -1.21 6.45 5.80
CA ILE A 31 -0.52 5.25 6.28
C ILE A 31 0.44 4.78 5.19
N TRP A 32 1.73 4.88 5.48
CA TRP A 32 2.79 4.44 4.58
C TRP A 32 3.03 2.94 4.69
N GLY A 33 3.32 2.32 3.56
CA GLY A 33 3.74 0.93 3.45
C GLY A 33 4.72 0.69 2.31
N LYS A 34 5.09 -0.55 2.13
CA LYS A 34 5.95 -1.04 1.05
C LYS A 34 5.41 -2.34 0.49
N VAL A 35 5.61 -2.55 -0.81
CA VAL A 35 5.43 -3.86 -1.43
C VAL A 35 6.52 -4.79 -0.92
N THR A 36 6.19 -6.05 -0.63
CA THR A 36 7.15 -7.02 -0.07
C THR A 36 7.40 -8.21 -1.00
N ARG A 37 6.35 -8.91 -1.43
CA ARG A 37 6.50 -10.10 -2.29
C ARG A 37 5.24 -10.36 -3.13
N PRO A 38 5.33 -11.10 -4.24
CA PRO A 38 4.17 -11.52 -5.01
C PRO A 38 3.23 -12.40 -4.19
N HIS A 39 1.94 -12.38 -4.52
CA HIS A 39 0.92 -13.23 -3.95
C HIS A 39 0.13 -13.94 -5.04
N GLY A 40 0.10 -15.28 -5.00
CA GLY A 40 -0.61 -16.08 -5.99
C GLY A 40 -0.01 -15.97 -7.40
N LYS A 41 -0.84 -16.26 -8.41
CA LYS A 41 -0.46 -16.27 -9.83
C LYS A 41 -1.11 -15.14 -10.66
N SER A 42 -2.02 -14.37 -10.06
CA SER A 42 -2.85 -13.38 -10.76
C SER A 42 -2.37 -11.93 -10.60
N GLY A 43 -1.05 -11.73 -10.45
CA GLY A 43 -0.47 -10.38 -10.34
C GLY A 43 -0.72 -9.64 -9.02
N MET A 44 -1.24 -10.30 -7.99
CA MET A 44 -1.39 -9.71 -6.66
C MET A 44 -0.06 -9.64 -5.93
N VAL A 45 0.03 -8.74 -4.96
CA VAL A 45 1.23 -8.56 -4.11
C VAL A 45 0.85 -8.49 -2.64
N ARG A 46 1.79 -8.88 -1.77
CA ARG A 46 1.72 -8.59 -0.34
C ARG A 46 2.39 -7.25 -0.06
N ALA A 47 1.83 -6.53 0.90
CA ALA A 47 2.32 -5.25 1.37
C ALA A 47 2.47 -5.27 2.90
N GLN A 48 3.44 -4.51 3.40
CA GLN A 48 3.57 -4.24 4.84
C GLN A 48 3.46 -2.75 5.07
N PHE A 49 2.55 -2.35 5.96
CA PHE A 49 2.34 -0.97 6.35
C PHE A 49 2.99 -0.67 7.71
N ARG A 50 3.36 0.59 7.95
CA ARG A 50 3.92 1.04 9.23
C ARG A 50 2.97 0.81 10.40
N ARG A 51 1.66 0.90 10.12
CA ARG A 51 0.58 0.49 11.03
C ARG A 51 -0.37 -0.38 10.23
N ASN A 52 -0.97 -1.38 10.87
CA ASN A 52 -1.97 -2.22 10.21
C ASN A 52 -3.09 -1.35 9.64
N LEU A 53 -3.58 -1.72 8.46
CA LEU A 53 -4.67 -1.00 7.83
C LEU A 53 -5.97 -1.20 8.63
N PRO A 54 -6.81 -0.16 8.76
CA PRO A 54 -8.13 -0.33 9.33
C PRO A 54 -9.01 -1.18 8.40
N PRO A 55 -10.02 -1.92 8.92
CA PRO A 55 -10.93 -2.72 8.09
C PRO A 55 -11.65 -1.91 7.01
N LYS A 56 -11.93 -0.62 7.25
CA LYS A 56 -12.53 0.29 6.27
C LYS A 56 -11.66 0.49 5.01
N ALA A 57 -10.38 0.16 5.05
CA ALA A 57 -9.49 0.28 3.91
C ALA A 57 -9.68 -0.84 2.87
N PHE A 58 -10.35 -1.95 3.21
CA PHE A 58 -10.64 -3.00 2.24
C PHE A 58 -11.56 -2.48 1.13
N GLY A 59 -11.22 -2.78 -0.14
CA GLY A 59 -11.92 -2.27 -1.31
C GLY A 59 -11.65 -0.79 -1.66
N GLN A 60 -10.85 -0.09 -0.86
CA GLN A 60 -10.44 1.28 -1.15
C GLN A 60 -9.14 1.31 -1.98
N SER A 61 -8.98 2.36 -2.78
CA SER A 61 -7.78 2.58 -3.57
C SER A 61 -6.58 2.95 -2.69
N VAL A 62 -5.41 2.42 -3.05
CA VAL A 62 -4.11 2.83 -2.51
C VAL A 62 -3.23 3.38 -3.62
N ARG A 63 -2.32 4.28 -3.29
CA ARG A 63 -1.36 4.84 -4.25
C ARG A 63 -0.04 4.09 -4.16
N ILE A 64 0.51 3.69 -5.31
CA ILE A 64 1.83 3.07 -5.41
C ILE A 64 2.75 4.04 -6.15
N SER A 65 3.82 4.47 -5.49
CA SER A 65 4.90 5.25 -6.12
C SER A 65 6.00 4.28 -6.52
N LYS A 66 6.42 4.38 -7.79
CA LYS A 66 7.69 3.83 -8.24
C LYS A 66 8.81 4.71 -7.67
N ARG A 67 9.93 4.09 -7.28
CA ARG A 67 11.19 4.82 -7.23
C ARG A 67 11.73 4.96 -8.65
#